data_AF-A0A9D8WZ99-F1
#
_entry.id   AF-A0A9D8WZ99-F1
#
_cell.length_a   1.000
_cell.length_b   1.000
_cell.length_c   1.000
_cell.angle_alpha   90.00
_cell.angle_beta   90.00
_cell.angle_gamma   90.00
#
_symmetry.space_group_name_H-M   'P 1'
#
loop_
_entity.id
_entity.type
_entity.pdbx_description
1 polymer ?
#
loop_
_entity_poly.entity_id
_entity_poly.type
_entity_poly.pdbx_seq_one_letter_code
_entity_poly.pdbx_strand_id
1 'polypeptide(L)'
;MVRIAIDGPGGAGKSSLAKRVASELGIIYVDTGALYRNIGLFVLRRGVDPKDREGVCALLPEITLELKFENGRQVILLSGVDEGDNIRTPECSMAASAVSAIPEVRAFLLEMQRETARKKSVIMDGRDIGTVILPDAEVKIFLTASPEAR
;
A
#
# COMPACT_ATOMS: atom_id res chain seq x y z
N MET A 1 6.10 -5.75 19.79
CA MET A 1 5.19 -5.11 18.80
C MET A 1 4.56 -6.23 18.00
N VAL A 2 3.29 -6.09 17.61
CA VAL A 2 2.55 -7.12 16.86
C VAL A 2 2.53 -6.74 15.39
N ARG A 3 2.85 -7.69 14.50
CA ARG A 3 2.84 -7.54 13.04
C ARG A 3 1.87 -8.56 12.46
N ILE A 4 0.84 -8.07 11.79
CA ILE A 4 -0.18 -8.89 11.14
C ILE A 4 -0.10 -8.67 9.63
N ALA A 5 0.01 -9.75 8.87
CA ALA A 5 0.00 -9.74 7.42
C ALA A 5 -1.34 -10.26 6.89
N ILE A 6 -1.98 -9.54 5.97
CA ILE A 6 -3.16 -10.00 5.23
C ILE A 6 -2.87 -10.00 3.73
N ASP A 7 -2.81 -11.19 3.15
CA ASP A 7 -2.59 -11.42 1.73
C ASP A 7 -3.86 -11.89 1.01
N GLY A 8 -3.92 -11.68 -0.30
CA GLY A 8 -5.00 -12.22 -1.14
C GLY A 8 -5.35 -11.34 -2.36
N PRO A 9 -6.21 -11.84 -3.26
CA PRO A 9 -6.56 -11.12 -4.49
C PRO A 9 -7.35 -9.82 -4.21
N GLY A 10 -7.38 -8.92 -5.19
CA GLY A 10 -8.30 -7.76 -5.17
C GLY A 10 -9.75 -8.21 -5.03
N GLY A 11 -10.60 -7.39 -4.40
CA GLY A 11 -12.01 -7.73 -4.16
C GLY A 11 -12.29 -8.67 -2.99
N ALA A 12 -11.27 -9.36 -2.43
CA ALA A 12 -11.49 -10.36 -1.37
C ALA A 12 -11.90 -9.80 0.01
N GLY A 13 -12.06 -8.48 0.17
CA GLY A 13 -12.44 -7.86 1.46
C GLY A 13 -11.30 -7.60 2.46
N LYS A 14 -10.03 -7.74 2.02
CA LYS A 14 -8.83 -7.58 2.88
C LYS A 14 -8.78 -6.25 3.63
N SER A 15 -8.92 -5.15 2.91
CA SER A 15 -8.83 -3.80 3.48
C SER A 15 -9.92 -3.54 4.51
N SER A 16 -11.13 -4.10 4.31
CA SER A 16 -12.22 -4.01 5.29
C SER A 16 -11.91 -4.80 6.56
N LEU A 17 -11.41 -6.04 6.43
CA LEU A 17 -10.96 -6.85 7.56
C LEU A 17 -9.82 -6.16 8.32
N ALA A 18 -8.81 -5.69 7.59
CA ALA A 18 -7.62 -5.06 8.15
C ALA A 18 -7.96 -3.80 8.95
N LYS A 19 -8.84 -2.92 8.41
CA LYS A 19 -9.31 -1.71 9.12
C LYS A 19 -10.04 -2.05 10.41
N ARG A 20 -10.91 -3.08 10.38
CA ARG A 20 -11.67 -3.49 11.57
C ARG A 20 -10.75 -4.06 12.65
N VAL A 21 -9.83 -4.94 12.29
CA VAL A 21 -8.83 -5.50 13.21
C VAL A 21 -7.92 -4.41 13.76
N ALA A 22 -7.49 -3.46 12.93
CA ALA A 22 -6.68 -2.32 13.37
C ALA A 22 -7.40 -1.49 14.44
N SER A 23 -8.68 -1.19 14.21
CA SER A 23 -9.51 -0.45 15.15
C SER A 23 -9.75 -1.20 16.46
N GLU A 24 -10.02 -2.51 16.40
CA GLU A 24 -10.27 -3.33 17.60
C GLU A 24 -9.01 -3.52 18.44
N LEU A 25 -7.83 -3.63 17.81
CA LEU A 25 -6.56 -3.84 18.50
C LEU A 25 -5.80 -2.54 18.81
N GLY A 26 -6.26 -1.39 18.32
CA GLY A 26 -5.56 -0.11 18.48
C GLY A 26 -4.19 -0.08 17.79
N ILE A 27 -4.04 -0.73 16.64
CA ILE A 27 -2.77 -0.82 15.89
C ILE A 27 -2.86 -0.09 14.55
N ILE A 28 -1.71 0.13 13.91
CA ILE A 28 -1.63 0.88 12.64
C ILE A 28 -2.02 0.00 11.46
N TYR A 29 -2.85 0.53 10.56
CA TYR A 29 -3.28 -0.12 9.32
C TYR A 29 -2.55 0.44 8.09
N VAL A 30 -1.71 -0.37 7.44
CA VAL A 30 -1.04 0.05 6.21
C VAL A 30 -1.69 -0.59 4.98
N ASP A 31 -2.37 0.23 4.18
CA ASP A 31 -2.94 -0.15 2.88
C ASP A 31 -1.85 -0.11 1.81
N THR A 32 -1.26 -1.27 1.47
CA THR A 32 -0.18 -1.28 0.48
C THR A 32 -0.67 -0.96 -0.92
N GLY A 33 -1.93 -1.29 -1.25
CA GLY A 33 -2.53 -0.93 -2.53
C GLY A 33 -2.64 0.58 -2.72
N ALA A 34 -2.98 1.32 -1.66
CA ALA A 34 -3.05 2.77 -1.69
C ALA A 34 -1.66 3.40 -1.87
N LEU A 35 -0.59 2.80 -1.34
CA LEU A 35 0.79 3.27 -1.58
C LEU A 35 1.15 3.21 -3.07
N TYR A 36 0.92 2.07 -3.72
CA TYR A 36 1.18 1.94 -5.16
C TYR A 36 0.29 2.87 -6.00
N ARG A 37 -0.98 3.08 -5.61
CA ARG A 37 -1.86 4.03 -6.30
C ARG A 37 -1.43 5.49 -6.14
N ASN A 38 -0.86 5.88 -4.99
CA ASN A 38 -0.26 7.20 -4.83
C ASN A 38 0.94 7.40 -5.77
N ILE A 39 1.84 6.42 -5.86
CA ILE A 39 2.97 6.48 -6.81
C ILE A 39 2.46 6.52 -8.26
N GLY A 40 1.50 5.67 -8.61
CA GLY A 40 0.88 5.66 -9.94
C GLY A 40 0.25 7.01 -10.29
N LEU A 41 -0.49 7.62 -9.37
CA LEU A 41 -1.07 8.95 -9.55
C LEU A 41 0.00 10.03 -9.73
N PHE A 42 1.08 9.98 -8.94
CA PHE A 42 2.21 10.92 -9.06
C PHE A 42 2.84 10.86 -10.45
N VAL A 43 3.13 9.64 -10.92
CA VAL A 43 3.69 9.38 -12.25
C VAL A 43 2.78 9.91 -13.36
N LEU A 44 1.48 9.60 -13.29
CA LEU A 44 0.49 10.08 -14.26
C LEU A 44 0.42 11.62 -14.31
N ARG A 45 0.47 12.29 -13.14
CA ARG A 45 0.45 13.76 -13.07
C ARG A 45 1.69 14.43 -13.67
N ARG A 46 2.81 13.70 -13.76
CA ARG A 46 4.04 14.17 -14.43
C ARG A 46 4.10 13.82 -15.91
N GLY A 47 3.03 13.21 -16.45
CA GLY A 47 2.95 12.85 -17.87
C GLY A 47 3.90 11.72 -18.28
N VAL A 48 4.41 10.95 -17.31
CA VAL A 48 5.25 9.78 -17.56
C VAL A 48 4.37 8.54 -17.68
N ASP A 49 4.68 7.66 -18.63
CA ASP A 49 4.00 6.36 -18.73
C ASP A 49 4.36 5.50 -17.51
N PRO A 50 3.39 4.99 -16.72
CA PRO A 50 3.64 4.07 -15.61
C PRO A 50 4.41 2.79 -15.98
N LYS A 51 4.51 2.45 -17.27
CA LYS A 51 5.30 1.34 -17.80
C LYS A 51 6.73 1.72 -18.18
N ASP A 52 7.04 3.01 -18.28
CA ASP A 52 8.40 3.50 -18.52
C ASP A 52 9.20 3.42 -17.23
N ARG A 53 9.98 2.34 -17.09
CA ARG A 53 10.79 2.11 -15.89
C ARG A 53 11.76 3.25 -15.62
N GLU A 54 12.44 3.77 -16.64
CA GLU A 54 13.45 4.82 -16.44
C GLU A 54 12.80 6.12 -16.01
N GLY A 55 11.72 6.53 -16.69
CA GLY A 55 10.93 7.69 -16.33
C GLY A 55 10.35 7.60 -14.91
N VAL A 56 9.78 6.45 -14.54
CA VAL A 56 9.25 6.23 -13.17
C VAL A 56 10.36 6.30 -12.12
N CYS A 57 11.52 5.68 -12.38
CA CYS A 57 12.64 5.70 -11.43
C CYS A 57 13.22 7.10 -11.23
N ALA A 58 13.26 7.92 -12.30
CA ALA A 58 13.70 9.30 -12.21
C ALA A 58 12.81 10.17 -11.31
N LEU A 59 11.52 9.81 -11.17
CA LEU A 59 10.56 10.51 -10.33
C LEU A 59 10.57 10.07 -8.85
N LEU A 60 11.09 8.88 -8.52
CA LEU A 60 11.09 8.35 -7.15
C LEU A 60 11.72 9.31 -6.11
N PRO A 61 12.85 9.99 -6.39
CA PRO A 61 13.44 10.93 -5.44
C PRO A 61 12.56 12.15 -5.12
N GLU A 62 11.57 12.47 -5.95
CA GLU A 62 10.63 13.57 -5.72
C GLU A 62 9.42 13.14 -4.85
N ILE A 63 9.28 11.85 -4.58
CA ILE A 63 8.13 11.29 -3.86
C ILE A 63 8.44 11.23 -2.37
N THR A 64 7.64 11.95 -1.58
CA THR A 64 7.57 11.76 -0.12
C THR A 64 6.25 11.10 0.24
N LEU A 65 6.30 9.96 0.94
CA LEU A 65 5.11 9.29 1.46
C LEU A 65 5.12 9.31 2.99
N GLU A 66 4.08 9.87 3.58
CA GLU A 66 3.91 9.90 5.03
C GLU A 66 2.63 9.17 5.45
N LEU A 67 2.74 8.27 6.42
CA LEU A 67 1.59 7.65 7.08
C LEU A 67 1.20 8.50 8.28
N LYS A 68 0.03 9.13 8.24
CA LYS A 68 -0.54 9.88 9.37
C LYS A 68 -1.82 9.23 9.88
N PHE A 69 -2.15 9.52 11.12
CA PHE A 69 -3.42 9.13 11.72
C PHE A 69 -4.21 10.40 12.03
N GLU A 70 -5.30 10.61 11.31
CA GLU A 70 -6.15 11.79 11.40
C GLU A 70 -7.60 11.37 11.53
N ASN A 71 -8.37 11.98 12.45
CA ASN A 71 -9.80 11.72 12.62
C ASN A 71 -10.16 10.22 12.75
N GLY A 72 -9.33 9.43 13.43
CA GLY A 72 -9.55 7.99 13.61
C GLY A 72 -9.28 7.14 12.37
N ARG A 73 -8.77 7.73 11.28
CA ARG A 73 -8.38 7.03 10.04
C ARG A 73 -6.89 7.20 9.76
N GLN A 74 -6.31 6.16 9.18
CA GLN A 74 -4.97 6.28 8.62
C GLN A 74 -5.04 6.90 7.23
N VAL A 75 -4.22 7.93 7.00
CA VAL A 75 -4.09 8.65 5.73
C VAL A 75 -2.67 8.54 5.22
N ILE A 76 -2.53 8.49 3.89
CA ILE A 76 -1.24 8.53 3.20
C ILE A 76 -1.14 9.91 2.57
N LEU A 77 -0.12 10.68 2.96
CA LEU A 77 0.19 11.94 2.31
C LEU A 77 1.23 11.71 1.23
N LEU A 78 0.90 12.11 0.00
CA LEU A 78 1.82 12.18 -1.13
C LEU A 78 2.34 13.61 -1.24
N SER A 79 3.63 13.80 -0.92
CA SER A 79 4.29 15.11 -0.90
C SER A 79 3.50 16.16 -0.11
N GLY A 80 2.93 15.74 1.03
CA GLY A 80 2.15 16.57 1.95
C GLY A 80 0.64 16.62 1.68
N VAL A 81 0.13 15.97 0.62
CA VAL A 81 -1.28 16.03 0.22
C VAL A 81 -1.98 14.68 0.43
N ASP A 82 -3.13 14.66 1.11
CA ASP A 82 -4.03 13.50 1.14
C ASP A 82 -4.80 13.44 -0.18
N GLU A 83 -4.48 12.46 -1.02
CA GLU A 83 -5.14 12.29 -2.31
C GLU A 83 -6.55 11.69 -2.20
N GLY A 84 -6.93 11.15 -1.04
CA GLY A 84 -8.29 10.69 -0.76
C GLY A 84 -8.85 9.75 -1.83
N ASP A 85 -9.89 10.21 -2.54
CA ASP A 85 -10.57 9.45 -3.60
C ASP A 85 -9.88 9.56 -4.97
N ASN A 86 -8.95 10.50 -5.16
CA ASN A 86 -8.22 10.66 -6.43
C ASN A 86 -7.41 9.40 -6.78
N ILE A 87 -6.95 8.65 -5.79
CA ILE A 87 -6.21 7.39 -6.00
C ILE A 87 -7.13 6.21 -6.31
N ARG A 88 -8.45 6.36 -6.30
CA ARG A 88 -9.40 5.24 -6.45
C ARG A 88 -9.95 5.09 -7.87
N THR A 89 -9.45 5.88 -8.82
CA THR A 89 -9.88 5.78 -10.21
C THR A 89 -9.36 4.50 -10.89
N PRO A 90 -10.01 4.03 -11.96
CA PRO A 90 -9.50 2.92 -12.77
C PRO A 90 -8.09 3.17 -13.30
N GLU A 91 -7.79 4.40 -13.72
CA GLU A 91 -6.49 4.80 -14.25
C GLU A 91 -5.39 4.68 -13.19
N CYS A 92 -5.66 5.13 -11.96
CA CYS A 92 -4.73 4.97 -10.83
C CYS A 92 -4.51 3.49 -10.48
N SER A 93 -5.55 2.67 -10.61
CA SER A 93 -5.45 1.22 -10.37
C SER A 93 -4.58 0.53 -11.42
N MET A 94 -4.72 0.92 -12.69
CA MET A 94 -3.86 0.43 -13.77
C MET A 94 -2.42 0.92 -13.62
N ALA A 95 -2.22 2.19 -13.29
CA ALA A 95 -0.90 2.76 -13.04
C ALA A 95 -0.22 2.07 -11.85
N ALA A 96 -0.94 1.83 -10.74
CA ALA A 96 -0.44 1.08 -9.60
C ALA A 96 0.04 -0.32 -9.98
N SER A 97 -0.72 -1.03 -10.82
CA SER A 97 -0.30 -2.34 -11.32
C SER A 97 0.99 -2.23 -12.15
N ALA A 98 1.10 -1.23 -13.03
CA ALA A 98 2.30 -1.04 -13.85
C ALA A 98 3.53 -0.70 -13.00
N VAL A 99 3.43 0.30 -12.11
CA VAL A 99 4.56 0.69 -11.25
C VAL A 99 4.93 -0.40 -10.23
N SER A 100 3.97 -1.22 -9.78
CA SER A 100 4.26 -2.34 -8.88
C SER A 100 5.12 -3.44 -9.52
N ALA A 101 5.17 -3.51 -10.84
CA ALA A 101 6.06 -4.43 -11.55
C ALA A 101 7.52 -3.95 -11.57
N ILE A 102 7.78 -2.68 -11.24
CA ILE A 102 9.12 -2.07 -11.23
C ILE A 102 9.81 -2.38 -9.89
N PRO A 103 10.96 -3.10 -9.89
CA PRO A 103 11.65 -3.47 -8.66
C PRO A 103 12.07 -2.30 -7.77
N GLU A 104 12.48 -1.18 -8.37
CA GLU A 104 12.89 0.04 -7.67
C GLU A 104 11.73 0.66 -6.88
N VAL A 105 10.53 0.66 -7.46
CA VAL A 105 9.30 1.12 -6.80
C VAL A 105 8.98 0.23 -5.60
N ARG A 106 9.08 -1.09 -5.78
CA ARG A 106 8.88 -2.05 -4.68
C ARG A 106 9.91 -1.85 -3.56
N ALA A 107 11.18 -1.66 -3.91
CA ALA A 107 12.25 -1.42 -2.95
C ALA A 107 12.05 -0.11 -2.17
N PHE A 108 11.66 0.97 -2.86
CA PHE A 108 11.32 2.25 -2.27
C PHE A 108 10.20 2.13 -1.22
N LEU A 109 9.12 1.41 -1.55
CA LEU A 109 8.01 1.21 -0.61
C LEU A 109 8.34 0.23 0.53
N LEU A 110 9.15 -0.79 0.26
CA LEU A 110 9.50 -1.83 1.23
C LEU A 110 10.16 -1.25 2.48
N GLU A 111 11.08 -0.31 2.31
CA GLU A 111 11.80 0.26 3.45
C GLU A 111 10.87 1.07 4.35
N MET A 112 9.99 1.90 3.76
CA MET A 112 8.99 2.66 4.52
C MET A 112 8.06 1.73 5.33
N GLN A 113 7.59 0.65 4.72
CA GLN A 113 6.73 -0.33 5.37
C GLN A 113 7.46 -1.02 6.54
N ARG A 114 8.70 -1.48 6.32
CA ARG A 114 9.51 -2.13 7.36
C ARG A 114 9.87 -1.19 8.49
N GLU A 115 10.21 0.06 8.19
CA GLU A 115 10.43 1.09 9.22
C GLU A 115 9.21 1.27 10.12
N THR A 116 8.02 1.33 9.53
CA THR A 116 6.76 1.48 10.28
C THR A 116 6.55 0.28 11.21
N ALA A 117 6.76 -0.94 10.69
CA ALA A 117 6.65 -2.19 11.45
C ALA A 117 7.69 -2.34 12.57
N ARG A 118 8.87 -1.70 12.44
CA ARG A 118 9.92 -1.70 13.48
C ARG A 118 9.62 -0.75 14.63
N LYS A 119 8.79 0.27 14.41
CA LYS A 119 8.52 1.33 15.40
C LYS A 119 7.17 1.15 16.11
N LYS A 120 6.22 0.44 15.50
CA LYS A 120 4.83 0.34 15.97
C LYS A 120 4.24 -1.04 15.67
N SER A 121 3.20 -1.42 16.42
CA SER A 121 2.36 -2.57 16.04
C SER A 121 1.55 -2.23 14.79
N VAL A 122 1.51 -3.15 13.83
CA VAL A 122 0.95 -2.92 12.49
C VAL A 122 0.13 -4.10 12.00
N ILE A 123 -0.88 -3.80 11.19
CA ILE A 123 -1.54 -4.72 10.28
C ILE A 123 -1.41 -4.16 8.87
N MET A 124 -0.94 -4.99 7.93
CA MET A 124 -0.77 -4.58 6.54
C MET A 124 -1.54 -5.52 5.63
N ASP A 125 -2.23 -4.97 4.63
CA ASP A 125 -2.91 -5.76 3.60
C ASP A 125 -2.30 -5.54 2.21
N GLY A 126 -2.23 -6.62 1.44
CA GLY A 126 -1.60 -6.62 0.12
C GLY A 126 -1.61 -7.99 -0.55
N ARG A 127 -0.58 -8.27 -1.36
CA ARG A 127 -0.45 -9.53 -2.12
C ARG A 127 0.72 -10.40 -1.67
N ASP A 128 1.78 -9.76 -1.16
CA ASP A 128 3.05 -10.37 -0.76
C ASP A 128 3.53 -9.85 0.62
N ILE A 129 2.59 -9.50 1.50
CA ILE A 129 2.87 -8.99 2.83
C ILE A 129 3.57 -10.04 3.67
N GLY A 130 2.98 -11.22 3.86
CA GLY A 130 3.48 -12.25 4.76
C GLY A 130 4.68 -13.02 4.21
N THR A 131 5.02 -12.83 2.93
CA THR A 131 6.11 -13.52 2.24
C THR A 131 7.31 -12.63 1.95
N VAL A 132 7.11 -11.33 1.66
CA VAL A 132 8.20 -10.42 1.28
C VAL A 132 8.37 -9.28 2.28
N ILE A 133 7.28 -8.62 2.66
CA ILE A 133 7.34 -7.37 3.45
C ILE A 133 7.58 -7.69 4.93
N LEU A 134 6.74 -8.56 5.49
CA LEU A 134 6.75 -9.04 6.86
C LEU A 134 6.88 -10.58 6.92
N PRO A 135 8.01 -11.15 6.47
CA PRO A 135 8.23 -12.59 6.48
C PRO A 135 8.19 -13.18 7.90
N ASP A 136 8.47 -12.37 8.92
CA ASP A 136 8.47 -12.78 10.33
C ASP A 136 7.23 -12.26 11.09
N ALA A 137 6.14 -11.91 10.39
CA ALA A 137 4.89 -11.51 11.03
C ALA A 137 4.37 -12.60 11.98
N GLU A 138 3.94 -12.20 13.19
CA GLU A 138 3.41 -13.14 14.18
C GLU A 138 2.10 -13.77 13.72
N VAL A 139 1.32 -13.06 12.91
CA VAL A 139 0.07 -13.55 12.32
C VAL A 139 0.08 -13.30 10.81
N LYS A 140 -0.22 -14.35 10.02
CA LYS A 140 -0.36 -14.28 8.57
C LYS A 140 -1.71 -14.85 8.16
N ILE A 141 -2.49 -14.06 7.44
CA ILE A 141 -3.84 -14.40 6.98
C ILE A 141 -3.83 -14.32 5.46
N PHE A 142 -4.29 -15.36 4.78
CA PHE A 142 -4.56 -15.32 3.36
C PHE A 142 -6.08 -15.33 3.14
N LEU A 143 -6.64 -14.23 2.66
CA LEU A 143 -8.06 -14.08 2.43
C LEU A 143 -8.38 -14.28 0.94
N THR A 144 -9.31 -15.17 0.65
CA THR A 144 -9.74 -15.49 -0.72
C THR A 144 -11.25 -15.43 -0.86
N ALA A 145 -11.72 -15.28 -2.09
CA ALA A 145 -13.13 -15.29 -2.47
C ALA A 145 -13.24 -15.81 -3.92
N SER A 146 -14.41 -16.33 -4.30
CA SER A 146 -14.65 -16.78 -5.67
C SER A 146 -14.52 -15.60 -6.67
N PRO A 147 -14.26 -15.84 -7.97
CA PRO A 147 -14.30 -14.78 -8.98
C PRO A 147 -15.58 -13.95 -8.96
N GLU A 148 -16.73 -14.59 -8.79
CA GLU A 148 -18.06 -13.94 -8.82
C GLU A 148 -18.31 -13.08 -7.58
N ALA A 149 -17.63 -13.36 -6.47
CA ALA A 149 -17.74 -12.61 -5.22
C ALA A 149 -16.73 -11.47 -5.09
N ARG A 150 -15.77 -11.34 -6.03
CA ARG A 150 -14.73 -10.31 -6.04
C ARG A 150 -15.10 -9.15 -6.95
#